data_AF-N1PNW0-F1
#
_entry.id   AF-N1PNW0-F1
#
_cell.length_a   1.000
_cell.length_b   1.000
_cell.length_c   1.000
_cell.angle_alpha   90.00
_cell.angle_beta   90.00
_cell.angle_gamma   90.00
#
_symmetry.space_group_name_H-M   'P 1'
#
loop_
_entity.id
_entity.type
_entity.pdbx_description
1 polymer ?
#
loop_
_entity_poly.entity_id
_entity_poly.type
_entity_poly.pdbx_seq_one_letter_code
_entity_poly.pdbx_strand_id
1 'polypeptide(L)'
;MSTTATTRDLRRPTTAPAIFTALHAFLIIAAQIPALLDLTSTQKMLGIPDATSARFIAFCLIAIKGYEIIGAFQDNWAVYRFAIVGRIAAASMMVMAGGGWAKIAPFDIGSATLLACCMWFSSGSWKGKRV
;
A
#
# COMPACT_ATOMS: atom_id res chain seq x y z
N MET A 1 32.06 13.13 28.80
CA MET A 1 30.91 13.48 27.94
C MET A 1 31.09 12.69 26.65
N SER A 2 30.38 11.58 26.48
CA SER A 2 30.48 10.73 25.28
C SER A 2 29.07 10.44 24.78
N THR A 3 28.65 11.23 23.79
CA THR A 3 27.42 11.03 23.02
C THR A 3 27.66 9.90 22.02
N THR A 4 27.34 8.67 22.42
CA THR A 4 27.28 7.53 21.50
C THR A 4 25.86 6.96 21.52
N ALA A 5 24.90 7.75 21.04
CA ALA A 5 23.57 7.28 20.70
C ALA A 5 23.66 6.55 19.36
N THR A 6 24.08 5.28 19.38
CA THR A 6 24.01 4.40 18.20
C THR A 6 22.58 3.90 18.04
N THR A 7 21.65 4.78 17.68
CA THR A 7 20.29 4.41 17.24
C THR A 7 20.34 3.88 15.81
N ARG A 8 20.89 2.66 15.63
CA ARG A 8 20.73 1.87 14.40
C ARG A 8 20.34 0.43 14.73
N ASP A 9 19.38 0.30 15.64
CA ASP A 9 18.68 -0.96 15.90
C ASP A 9 17.24 -0.89 15.39
N LEU A 10 17.09 -0.50 14.11
CA LEU A 10 15.82 -0.46 13.38
C LEU A 10 15.65 -1.68 12.46
N ARG A 11 16.30 -2.82 12.76
CA ARG A 11 16.06 -4.05 12.01
C ARG A 11 15.39 -5.05 12.92
N ARG A 12 14.07 -4.91 13.06
CA ARG A 12 13.25 -6.12 13.23
C ARG A 12 12.96 -6.62 11.83
N PRO A 13 13.57 -7.72 11.39
CA PRO A 13 13.21 -8.32 10.13
C PRO A 13 11.84 -8.94 10.30
N THR A 14 10.90 -8.51 9.48
CA THR A 14 9.50 -8.88 9.60
C THR A 14 9.03 -9.32 8.23
N THR A 15 9.21 -10.62 7.94
CA THR A 15 8.86 -11.20 6.64
C THR A 15 7.39 -11.01 6.30
N ALA A 16 6.50 -11.01 7.29
CA ALA A 16 5.06 -10.84 7.09
C ALA A 16 4.66 -9.49 6.45
N PRO A 17 4.98 -8.31 7.03
CA PRO A 17 4.65 -7.02 6.39
C PRO A 17 5.38 -6.82 5.07
N ALA A 18 6.61 -7.32 4.90
CA ALA A 18 7.34 -7.26 3.63
C ALA A 18 6.60 -8.02 2.52
N ILE A 19 6.26 -9.30 2.77
CA ILE A 19 5.55 -10.16 1.81
C ILE A 19 4.17 -9.59 1.51
N PHE A 20 3.42 -9.17 2.52
CA PHE A 20 2.10 -8.58 2.33
C PHE A 20 2.17 -7.31 1.46
N THR A 21 3.12 -6.42 1.76
CA THR A 21 3.31 -5.18 1.01
C THR A 21 3.67 -5.46 -0.44
N ALA A 22 4.61 -6.38 -0.69
CA ALA A 22 5.03 -6.75 -2.05
C ALA A 22 3.88 -7.38 -2.87
N LEU A 23 3.18 -8.36 -2.30
CA LEU A 23 2.06 -9.03 -2.98
C LEU A 23 0.92 -8.07 -3.29
N HIS A 24 0.53 -7.25 -2.31
CA HIS A 24 -0.52 -6.27 -2.49
C HIS A 24 -0.14 -5.24 -3.55
N ALA A 25 1.09 -4.73 -3.52
CA ALA A 25 1.57 -3.78 -4.52
C ALA A 25 1.54 -4.38 -5.94
N PHE A 26 1.97 -5.63 -6.10
CA PHE A 26 1.89 -6.34 -7.39
C PHE A 26 0.46 -6.47 -7.90
N LEU A 27 -0.48 -6.90 -7.04
CA LEU A 27 -1.89 -7.07 -7.42
C LEU A 27 -2.53 -5.74 -7.84
N ILE A 28 -2.26 -4.66 -7.11
CA ILE A 28 -2.80 -3.34 -7.45
C ILE A 28 -2.20 -2.84 -8.76
N ILE A 29 -0.88 -2.94 -8.97
CA ILE A 29 -0.26 -2.55 -10.24
C ILE A 29 -0.90 -3.31 -11.39
N ALA A 30 -1.04 -4.63 -11.28
CA ALA A 30 -1.67 -5.46 -12.31
C ALA A 30 -3.12 -5.03 -12.60
N ALA A 31 -3.89 -4.71 -11.56
CA ALA A 31 -5.26 -4.23 -11.69
C ALA A 31 -5.37 -2.84 -12.33
N GLN A 32 -4.33 -2.01 -12.25
CA GLN A 32 -4.30 -0.68 -12.87
C GLN A 32 -3.85 -0.68 -14.34
N ILE A 33 -3.21 -1.75 -14.85
CA ILE A 33 -2.76 -1.83 -16.25
C ILE A 33 -3.91 -1.65 -17.25
N PRO A 34 -5.09 -2.29 -17.09
CA PRO A 34 -6.22 -2.07 -18.00
C PRO A 34 -6.68 -0.60 -18.02
N ALA A 35 -6.63 0.09 -16.88
CA ALA A 35 -6.98 1.50 -16.81
C ALA A 35 -5.98 2.40 -17.56
N LEU A 36 -4.72 1.97 -17.75
CA LEU A 36 -3.76 2.69 -18.57
C LEU A 36 -3.87 2.37 -20.07
N LEU A 37 -4.13 1.11 -20.43
CA LEU A 37 -4.10 0.64 -21.81
C LEU A 37 -5.43 0.78 -22.55
N ASP A 38 -6.54 0.38 -21.92
CA ASP A 38 -7.89 0.49 -22.49
C ASP A 38 -8.91 0.87 -21.41
N LEU A 39 -8.96 2.17 -21.14
CA LEU A 39 -9.86 2.74 -20.15
C LEU A 39 -11.34 2.61 -20.56
N THR A 40 -11.65 2.40 -21.84
CA THR A 40 -13.03 2.33 -22.35
C THR A 40 -13.80 1.19 -21.70
N SER A 41 -13.14 0.03 -21.59
CA SER A 41 -13.63 -1.16 -20.92
C SER A 41 -13.87 -0.92 -19.43
N THR A 42 -12.91 -0.28 -18.77
CA THR A 42 -12.94 0.01 -17.33
C THR A 42 -13.97 1.08 -16.97
N GLN A 43 -14.12 2.14 -17.78
CA GLN A 43 -15.13 3.19 -17.59
C GLN A 43 -16.54 2.62 -17.70
N LYS A 44 -16.78 1.72 -18.65
CA LYS A 44 -18.09 1.08 -18.83
C LYS A 44 -18.42 0.13 -17.67
N MET A 45 -17.43 -0.63 -17.18
CA MET A 45 -17.60 -1.52 -16.03
C MET A 45 -17.80 -0.77 -14.71
N LEU A 46 -17.06 0.30 -14.49
CA LEU A 46 -17.04 1.03 -13.22
C LEU A 46 -17.89 2.31 -13.25
N GLY A 47 -18.54 2.65 -14.36
CA GLY A 47 -19.37 3.86 -14.48
C GLY A 47 -18.59 5.13 -14.16
N ILE A 48 -17.34 5.23 -14.63
CA ILE A 48 -16.44 6.33 -14.27
C ILE A 48 -16.69 7.54 -15.20
N PRO A 49 -17.01 8.72 -14.65
CA PRO A 49 -17.45 9.87 -15.45
C PRO A 49 -16.33 10.55 -16.26
N ASP A 50 -15.08 10.52 -15.78
CA ASP A 50 -13.95 11.17 -16.45
C ASP A 50 -12.77 10.23 -16.68
N ALA A 51 -12.33 10.16 -17.95
CA ALA A 51 -11.24 9.30 -18.38
C ALA A 51 -9.87 9.78 -17.89
N THR A 52 -9.70 11.11 -17.83
CA THR A 52 -8.42 11.74 -17.49
C THR A 52 -8.09 11.52 -16.02
N SER A 53 -9.06 11.77 -15.15
CA SER A 53 -8.96 11.53 -13.71
C SER A 53 -8.67 10.06 -13.39
N ALA A 54 -9.30 9.12 -14.10
CA ALA A 54 -9.09 7.69 -13.88
C ALA A 54 -7.66 7.26 -14.25
N ARG A 55 -7.11 7.75 -15.36
CA ARG A 55 -5.71 7.49 -15.75
C ARG A 55 -4.72 8.10 -14.76
N PHE A 56 -5.01 9.31 -14.29
CA PHE A 56 -4.18 9.97 -13.27
C PHE A 56 -4.18 9.18 -11.95
N ILE A 57 -5.33 8.73 -11.47
CA ILE A 57 -5.45 7.88 -10.29
C ILE A 57 -4.67 6.57 -10.49
N ALA A 58 -4.85 5.90 -11.63
CA ALA A 58 -4.12 4.66 -11.94
C ALA A 58 -2.60 4.87 -11.96
N PHE A 59 -2.12 5.98 -12.55
CA PHE A 59 -0.71 6.35 -12.54
C PHE A 59 -0.18 6.59 -11.12
N CYS A 60 -0.89 7.36 -10.30
CA CYS A 60 -0.53 7.62 -8.90
C CYS A 60 -0.47 6.32 -8.09
N LEU A 61 -1.43 5.42 -8.27
CA LEU A 61 -1.44 4.11 -7.62
C LEU A 61 -0.22 3.29 -8.01
N ILE A 62 0.10 3.19 -9.30
CA ILE A 62 1.28 2.45 -9.77
C ILE A 62 2.56 3.04 -9.17
N ALA A 63 2.71 4.36 -9.15
CA ALA A 63 3.88 5.03 -8.59
C ALA A 63 4.03 4.74 -7.08
N ILE A 64 2.95 4.88 -6.31
CA ILE A 64 2.94 4.59 -4.86
C ILE A 64 3.28 3.11 -4.62
N LYS A 65 2.67 2.19 -5.39
CA LYS A 65 2.93 0.76 -5.24
C LYS A 65 4.33 0.34 -5.68
N GLY A 66 4.91 1.00 -6.69
CA GLY A 66 6.32 0.82 -7.05
C GLY A 66 7.25 1.18 -5.89
N TYR A 67 6.97 2.26 -5.17
CA TYR A 67 7.72 2.64 -3.98
C TYR A 67 7.53 1.62 -2.83
N GLU A 68 6.31 1.11 -2.63
CA GLU A 68 6.01 0.04 -1.66
C GLU A 68 6.83 -1.23 -1.93
N ILE A 69 7.03 -1.63 -3.20
CA ILE A 69 7.85 -2.79 -3.58
C ILE A 69 9.31 -2.59 -3.18
N ILE A 70 9.88 -1.42 -3.46
CA ILE A 70 11.26 -1.10 -3.09
C ILE A 70 11.44 -1.17 -1.57
N GLY A 71 10.50 -0.59 -0.82
CA GLY A 71 10.53 -0.66 0.64
C GLY A 71 10.31 -2.06 1.21
N ALA A 72 9.52 -2.89 0.54
CA ALA A 72 9.34 -4.29 0.90
C ALA A 72 10.64 -5.08 0.76
N PHE A 73 11.41 -4.88 -0.31
CA PHE A 73 12.74 -5.50 -0.48
C PHE A 73 13.77 -5.03 0.55
N GLN A 74 13.62 -3.79 1.03
CA GLN A 74 14.50 -3.23 2.05
C GLN A 74 14.05 -3.55 3.50
N ASP A 75 12.90 -4.20 3.67
CA ASP A 75 12.24 -4.44 4.97
C ASP A 75 12.18 -3.16 5.83
N ASN A 76 11.76 -2.06 5.21
CA ASN A 76 11.84 -0.73 5.81
C ASN A 76 10.50 -0.30 6.40
N TRP A 77 10.45 -0.18 7.73
CA TRP A 77 9.28 0.26 8.49
C TRP A 77 8.76 1.64 8.13
N ALA A 78 9.63 2.56 7.70
CA ALA A 78 9.21 3.87 7.23
C ALA A 78 8.34 3.75 5.97
N VAL A 79 8.69 2.82 5.08
CA VAL A 79 7.92 2.57 3.86
C VAL A 79 6.58 1.91 4.17
N TYR A 80 6.49 1.04 5.17
CA TYR A 80 5.20 0.48 5.58
C TYR A 80 4.25 1.53 6.17
N ARG A 81 4.77 2.47 6.96
CA ARG A 81 3.96 3.60 7.45
C ARG A 81 3.50 4.49 6.30
N PHE A 82 4.39 4.77 5.35
CA PHE A 82 4.05 5.51 4.14
C PHE A 82 2.99 4.76 3.32
N ALA A 83 3.08 3.44 3.19
CA ALA A 83 2.10 2.60 2.51
C ALA A 83 0.71 2.71 3.13
N ILE A 84 0.60 2.74 4.47
CA ILE A 84 -0.68 2.96 5.16
C ILE A 84 -1.27 4.32 4.79
N VAL A 85 -0.48 5.40 4.88
CA VAL A 85 -0.93 6.75 4.54
C VAL A 85 -1.32 6.85 3.07
N GLY A 86 -0.50 6.29 2.17
CA GLY A 86 -0.74 6.27 0.73
C GLY A 86 -2.03 5.54 0.36
N ARG A 87 -2.35 4.44 1.04
CA ARG A 87 -3.62 3.70 0.84
C ARG A 87 -4.84 4.47 1.33
N ILE A 88 -4.72 5.19 2.44
CA ILE A 88 -5.82 6.06 2.92
C ILE A 88 -6.05 7.21 1.94
N ALA A 89 -4.99 7.83 1.44
CA ALA A 89 -5.07 8.88 0.42
C ALA A 89 -5.64 8.36 -0.91
N ALA A 90 -5.23 7.17 -1.34
CA ALA A 90 -5.79 6.52 -2.51
C ALA A 90 -7.30 6.24 -2.35
N ALA A 91 -7.70 5.68 -1.21
CA ALA A 91 -9.10 5.42 -0.91
C ALA A 91 -9.95 6.70 -0.90
N SER A 92 -9.43 7.80 -0.34
CA SER A 92 -10.16 9.08 -0.38
C SER A 92 -10.31 9.62 -1.80
N MET A 93 -9.27 9.51 -2.64
CA MET A 93 -9.34 9.85 -4.06
C MET A 93 -10.36 8.97 -4.81
N MET A 94 -10.40 7.66 -4.53
CA MET A 94 -11.37 6.75 -5.13
C MET A 94 -12.81 7.10 -4.74
N VAL A 95 -13.05 7.51 -3.49
CA VAL A 95 -14.37 7.99 -3.04
C VAL A 95 -14.75 9.28 -3.76
N MET A 96 -13.83 10.23 -3.86
CA MET A 96 -14.07 11.51 -4.56
C MET A 96 -14.32 11.33 -6.07
N ALA A 97 -13.61 10.39 -6.71
CA ALA A 97 -13.81 10.05 -8.12
C ALA A 97 -15.20 9.44 -8.40
N GLY A 98 -15.83 8.86 -7.37
CA GLY A 98 -17.18 8.31 -7.46
C GLY A 98 -17.30 7.07 -8.34
N GLY A 99 -18.54 6.70 -8.67
CA GLY A 99 -18.84 5.50 -9.46
C GLY A 99 -18.34 4.21 -8.79
N GLY A 100 -17.75 3.33 -9.59
CA GLY A 100 -17.21 2.05 -9.16
C GLY A 100 -15.98 2.17 -8.27
N TRP A 101 -15.21 3.26 -8.36
CA TRP A 101 -14.06 3.51 -7.48
C TRP A 101 -14.46 3.62 -6.02
N ALA A 102 -15.58 4.29 -5.73
CA ALA A 102 -16.09 4.40 -4.36
C ALA A 102 -16.40 3.04 -3.73
N LYS A 103 -16.76 2.02 -4.55
CA LYS A 103 -16.99 0.64 -4.08
C LYS A 103 -15.69 -0.12 -3.83
N ILE A 104 -14.59 0.30 -4.44
CA ILE A 104 -13.26 -0.32 -4.30
C ILE A 104 -12.51 0.27 -3.10
N ALA A 105 -12.76 1.54 -2.76
CA ALA A 105 -12.09 2.25 -1.67
C ALA A 105 -12.04 1.49 -0.31
N PRO A 106 -13.08 0.76 0.14
CA PRO A 106 -13.01 -0.03 1.37
C PRO A 106 -11.95 -1.14 1.34
N PHE A 107 -11.63 -1.69 0.17
CA PHE A 107 -10.57 -2.70 0.04
C PHE A 107 -9.19 -2.10 0.29
N ASP A 108 -8.96 -0.86 -0.15
CA ASP A 108 -7.70 -0.16 0.12
C ASP A 108 -7.54 0.16 1.61
N ILE A 109 -8.61 0.62 2.28
CA ILE A 109 -8.63 0.81 3.74
C ILE A 109 -8.43 -0.51 4.49
N GLY A 110 -9.11 -1.57 4.04
CA GLY A 110 -8.96 -2.91 4.62
C GLY A 110 -7.53 -3.43 4.50
N SER A 111 -6.90 -3.21 3.34
CA SER A 111 -5.51 -3.60 3.13
C SER A 111 -4.53 -2.78 3.98
N ALA A 112 -4.80 -1.49 4.22
CA ALA A 112 -4.00 -0.65 5.11
C ALA A 112 -4.10 -1.14 6.57
N THR A 113 -5.32 -1.53 6.99
CA THR A 113 -5.57 -2.12 8.30
C THR A 113 -4.82 -3.44 8.46
N LEU A 114 -4.85 -4.30 7.44
CA LEU A 114 -4.14 -5.58 7.45
C LEU A 114 -2.62 -5.38 7.53
N LEU A 115 -2.05 -4.41 6.81
CA LEU A 115 -0.63 -4.04 6.95
C LEU A 115 -0.30 -3.59 8.37
N ALA A 116 -1.14 -2.72 8.95
CA ALA A 116 -0.95 -2.26 10.33
C ALA A 116 -0.98 -3.43 11.33
N CYS A 117 -1.88 -4.41 11.13
CA CYS A 117 -1.90 -5.65 11.91
C CYS A 117 -0.62 -6.47 11.71
N CYS A 118 -0.15 -6.66 10.48
CA CYS A 118 1.11 -7.36 10.20
C CYS A 118 2.30 -6.71 10.91
N MET A 119 2.37 -5.38 10.89
CA MET A 119 3.39 -4.62 11.61
C MET A 119 3.26 -4.80 13.11
N TRP A 120 2.04 -4.69 13.66
CA TRP A 120 1.78 -4.84 15.10
C TRP A 120 2.21 -6.21 15.63
N PHE A 121 1.75 -7.30 15.02
CA PHE A 121 2.11 -8.65 15.46
C PHE A 121 3.61 -8.93 15.30
N SER A 122 4.23 -8.38 14.26
CA SER A 122 5.67 -8.54 14.06
C SER A 122 6.51 -7.67 14.99
N SER A 123 5.95 -6.61 15.57
CA SER A 123 6.53 -5.86 16.68
C SER A 123 6.29 -6.50 18.06
N GLY A 124 5.42 -7.50 18.16
CA GLY A 124 5.10 -8.20 19.40
C GLY A 124 5.80 -9.54 19.63
N SER A 125 6.27 -10.23 18.58
CA SER A 125 6.61 -11.67 18.67
C SER A 125 7.98 -12.05 19.26
N TRP A 126 8.72 -11.14 19.92
CA TRP A 126 9.98 -11.47 20.60
C TRP A 126 10.01 -10.98 22.06
N LYS A 127 9.04 -11.42 22.86
CA LYS A 127 9.14 -11.38 24.34
C LYS A 127 8.71 -12.67 25.05
N GLY A 128 8.48 -13.79 24.34
CA GLY A 128 7.79 -14.94 24.96
C GLY A 128 8.15 -16.35 24.50
N LYS A 129 9.35 -16.62 23.97
CA LYS A 129 9.85 -18.00 23.83
C LYS A 129 11.32 -18.10 24.23
N ARG A 130 11.57 -18.06 25.54
CA ARG A 130 12.63 -18.82 26.18
C ARG A 130 11.92 -19.85 27.06
N VAL A 131 11.72 -21.04 26.51
CA VAL A 131 11.52 -22.27 27.28
C VAL A 131 12.56 -23.24 26.75
#